data_AF-A0A831L173-F1
#
_entry.id   AF-A0A831L173-F1
#
_cell.length_a   1.000
_cell.length_b   1.000
_cell.length_c   1.000
_cell.angle_alpha   90.00
_cell.angle_beta   90.00
_cell.angle_gamma   90.00
#
_symmetry.space_group_name_H-M   'P 1'
#
loop_
_entity.id
_entity.type
_entity.pdbx_description
1 polymer ?
#
loop_
_entity_poly.entity_id
_entity_poly.type
_entity_poly.pdbx_seq_one_letter_code
_entity_poly.pdbx_strand_id
1 'polypeptide(L)'
;MDWASKYRPQHLKEIVGNGPAIRRIAEWARDWKAGTKPLLLYGKPGIGKTTAAYALANDMDWEVIELNASDQRTRAIIERIAGTSSTTASLTGASRKLIIFDEADNLHGNADRGGAKAIVETIKASRQPILLIANEIYGMDAALRYLCEPVQFKALPARSIAPHLRYICSAEGIDCSADAISSVAERAGGDMRSAVTMLNAAAEGEDHLDAEDVHTAQKDERTTIFQLISAIYRGEEDEALMRRAWEVDEEPDTIGQWIEESVGTLKDPGIRGEAFSALAEADRFIGRTYRRQYYTLWKYATALMVTGSAGAIVKKPASPGRIMPPGRWKKMGAGRKQKLIRRSVLRKVSNAYHIPEQALMEDFLTSVTIMVEKNPEHFARELGLEQEELEFFTGDKKTAAAVVKEIAKERKEEEKGYTKEKVKKETRETEKSPQQQVNDPAPVTSSPGEERDDPVQEPDHAQKTLFDGF
;
A
#
# COMPACT_ATOMS: atom_id res chain seq x y z
N MET A 1 -1.35 6.99 30.17
CA MET A 1 -0.13 6.48 29.51
C MET A 1 -0.47 5.13 28.91
N ASP A 2 -0.10 4.83 27.67
CA ASP A 2 -0.44 3.56 27.02
C ASP A 2 0.21 2.36 27.72
N TRP A 3 -0.61 1.45 28.27
CA TRP A 3 -0.14 0.26 28.97
C TRP A 3 0.64 -0.70 28.06
N ALA A 4 0.34 -0.76 26.76
CA ALA A 4 1.08 -1.62 25.83
C ALA A 4 2.55 -1.20 25.68
N SER A 5 2.84 0.08 25.93
CA SER A 5 4.20 0.61 25.98
C SER A 5 4.82 0.48 27.37
N LYS A 6 4.06 0.75 28.45
CA LYS A 6 4.51 0.64 29.86
C LYS A 6 4.94 -0.78 30.23
N TYR A 7 4.17 -1.78 29.82
CA TYR A 7 4.40 -3.21 30.13
C TYR A 7 5.10 -3.97 29.00
N ARG A 8 5.74 -3.26 28.07
CA ARG A 8 6.49 -3.91 26.99
C ARG A 8 7.63 -4.76 27.60
N PRO A 9 7.68 -6.08 27.33
CA PRO A 9 8.76 -6.96 27.77
C PRO A 9 10.14 -6.40 27.40
N GLN A 10 11.07 -6.41 28.36
CA GLN A 10 12.44 -5.91 28.18
C GLN A 10 13.44 -7.03 27.90
N HIS A 11 13.09 -8.26 28.29
CA HIS A 11 13.94 -9.45 28.14
C HIS A 11 13.19 -10.56 27.40
N LEU A 12 13.89 -11.41 26.64
CA LEU A 12 13.23 -12.48 25.87
C LEU A 12 12.44 -13.45 26.73
N LYS A 13 12.89 -13.65 27.99
CA LYS A 13 12.24 -14.51 28.99
C LYS A 13 10.84 -14.02 29.41
N GLU A 14 10.56 -12.73 29.24
CA GLU A 14 9.29 -12.10 29.63
C GLU A 14 8.25 -12.18 28.50
N ILE A 15 8.67 -12.55 27.29
CA ILE A 15 7.78 -12.63 26.14
C ILE A 15 6.86 -13.84 26.29
N VAL A 16 5.57 -13.55 26.23
CA VAL A 16 4.51 -14.54 26.35
C VAL A 16 4.36 -15.33 25.06
N GLY A 17 4.46 -16.65 25.15
CA GLY A 17 4.23 -17.58 24.04
C GLY A 17 5.35 -17.58 22.99
N ASN A 18 5.07 -18.19 21.83
CA ASN A 18 6.04 -18.34 20.73
C ASN A 18 7.41 -18.92 21.14
N GLY A 19 7.46 -19.76 22.18
CA GLY A 19 8.70 -20.30 22.75
C GLY A 19 9.72 -20.86 21.75
N PRO A 20 9.32 -21.65 20.72
CA PRO A 20 10.24 -22.11 19.68
C PRO A 20 10.89 -20.96 18.89
N ALA A 21 10.13 -19.92 18.55
CA ALA A 21 10.65 -18.74 17.85
C ALA A 21 11.62 -17.96 18.75
N ILE A 22 11.25 -17.72 20.01
CA ILE A 22 12.11 -17.02 20.98
C ILE A 22 13.43 -17.76 21.20
N ARG A 23 13.39 -19.10 21.36
CA ARG A 23 14.62 -19.91 21.44
C ARG A 23 15.47 -19.79 20.19
N ARG A 24 14.86 -19.84 19.01
CA ARG A 24 15.60 -19.75 17.74
C ARG A 24 16.30 -18.40 17.60
N ILE A 25 15.62 -17.30 17.96
CA ILE A 25 16.22 -15.95 17.93
C ILE A 25 17.39 -15.86 18.92
N ALA A 26 17.22 -16.39 20.14
CA ALA A 26 18.28 -16.39 21.15
C ALA A 26 19.50 -17.22 20.72
N GLU A 27 19.29 -18.40 20.14
CA GLU A 27 20.37 -19.24 19.58
C GLU A 27 21.10 -18.52 18.45
N TRP A 28 20.35 -17.93 17.51
CA TRP A 28 20.92 -17.17 16.40
C TRP A 28 21.81 -16.01 16.89
N ALA A 29 21.41 -15.30 17.93
CA ALA A 29 22.18 -14.18 18.46
C ALA A 29 23.46 -14.62 19.19
N ARG A 30 23.39 -15.71 19.97
CA ARG A 30 24.56 -16.27 20.66
C ARG A 30 25.61 -16.76 19.66
N ASP A 31 25.17 -17.45 18.62
CA ASP A 31 26.05 -18.01 17.59
C ASP A 31 26.39 -16.99 16.48
N TRP A 32 25.99 -15.73 16.64
CA TRP A 32 26.11 -14.74 15.60
C TRP A 32 27.58 -14.37 15.33
N LYS A 33 27.96 -14.43 14.06
CA LYS A 33 29.24 -14.00 13.52
C LYS A 33 29.02 -13.27 12.19
N ALA A 34 30.02 -12.49 11.76
CA ALA A 34 29.96 -11.82 10.46
C ALA A 34 29.72 -12.85 9.33
N GLY A 35 28.71 -12.61 8.49
CA GLY A 35 28.28 -13.53 7.44
C GLY A 35 27.18 -14.51 7.85
N THR A 36 26.74 -14.53 9.12
CA THR A 36 25.50 -15.22 9.51
C THR A 36 24.31 -14.60 8.79
N LYS A 37 23.40 -15.43 8.27
CA LYS A 37 22.20 -14.97 7.57
C LYS A 37 21.32 -14.11 8.50
N PRO A 38 20.72 -13.01 8.01
CA PRO A 38 19.73 -12.25 8.76
C PRO A 38 18.53 -13.10 9.17
N LEU A 39 17.85 -12.73 10.26
CA LEU A 39 16.57 -13.33 10.61
C LEU A 39 15.41 -12.53 10.01
N LEU A 40 14.37 -13.23 9.58
CA LEU A 40 13.09 -12.66 9.18
C LEU A 40 12.01 -13.11 10.16
N LEU A 41 11.54 -12.20 11.02
CA LEU A 41 10.41 -12.44 11.91
C LEU A 41 9.11 -12.11 11.19
N TYR A 42 8.19 -13.07 11.11
CA TYR A 42 6.93 -12.85 10.41
C TYR A 42 5.72 -13.45 11.12
N GLY A 43 4.54 -12.86 10.90
CA GLY A 43 3.28 -13.28 11.48
C GLY A 43 2.33 -12.10 11.70
N LYS A 44 1.13 -12.36 12.24
CA LYS A 44 0.12 -11.32 12.49
C LYS A 44 0.66 -10.13 13.32
N PRO A 45 0.07 -8.93 13.21
CA PRO A 45 0.44 -7.80 14.06
C PRO A 45 0.20 -8.12 15.54
N GLY A 46 0.95 -7.43 16.42
CA GLY A 46 0.69 -7.45 17.87
C GLY A 46 1.05 -8.73 18.64
N ILE A 47 1.66 -9.72 17.99
CA ILE A 47 2.10 -10.99 18.61
C ILE A 47 3.53 -10.98 19.17
N GLY A 48 4.19 -9.81 19.24
CA GLY A 48 5.49 -9.63 19.90
C GLY A 48 6.74 -9.69 19.00
N LYS A 49 6.62 -9.54 17.67
CA LYS A 49 7.78 -9.54 16.74
C LYS A 49 8.78 -8.41 17.05
N THR A 50 8.32 -7.16 17.05
CA THR A 50 9.14 -5.97 17.34
C THR A 50 9.66 -6.01 18.77
N THR A 51 8.81 -6.37 19.73
CA THR A 51 9.21 -6.59 21.14
C THR A 51 10.33 -7.62 21.26
N ALA A 52 10.28 -8.74 20.54
CA ALA A 52 11.33 -9.75 20.57
C ALA A 52 12.67 -9.25 20.02
N ALA A 53 12.66 -8.41 18.98
CA ALA A 53 13.88 -7.81 18.45
C ALA A 53 14.53 -6.84 19.44
N TYR A 54 13.73 -6.00 20.10
CA TYR A 54 14.20 -5.08 21.15
C TYR A 54 14.71 -5.83 22.39
N ALA A 55 13.96 -6.82 22.86
CA ALA A 55 14.34 -7.63 24.00
C ALA A 55 15.60 -8.46 23.74
N LEU A 56 15.79 -8.95 22.51
CA LEU A 56 17.03 -9.62 22.09
C LEU A 56 18.23 -8.67 22.19
N ALA A 57 18.08 -7.44 21.69
CA ALA A 57 19.16 -6.47 21.72
C ALA A 57 19.55 -6.11 23.16
N ASN A 58 18.56 -5.95 24.04
CA ASN A 58 18.79 -5.71 25.46
C ASN A 58 19.49 -6.91 26.14
N ASP A 59 19.05 -8.14 25.86
CA ASP A 59 19.67 -9.36 26.40
C ASP A 59 21.13 -9.57 25.93
N MET A 60 21.48 -9.07 24.74
CA MET A 60 22.81 -9.18 24.15
C MET A 60 23.69 -7.94 24.36
N ASP A 61 23.17 -6.89 25.01
CA ASP A 61 23.80 -5.57 25.13
C ASP A 61 24.22 -4.98 23.76
N TRP A 62 23.31 -5.03 22.79
CA TRP A 62 23.48 -4.51 21.43
C TRP A 62 22.75 -3.18 21.25
N GLU A 63 23.40 -2.23 20.57
CA GLU A 63 22.78 -0.95 20.21
C GLU A 63 21.76 -1.17 19.08
N VAL A 64 20.51 -0.73 19.25
CA VAL A 64 19.46 -0.90 18.24
C VAL A 64 19.46 0.26 17.25
N ILE A 65 19.41 -0.06 15.97
CA ILE A 65 19.10 0.87 14.89
C ILE A 65 17.84 0.37 14.19
N GLU A 66 16.71 1.00 14.49
CA GLU A 66 15.43 0.74 13.81
C GLU A 66 15.29 1.59 12.55
N LEU A 67 14.95 0.94 11.44
CA LEU A 67 14.69 1.54 10.14
C LEU A 67 13.34 1.03 9.64
N ASN A 68 12.44 1.93 9.22
CA ASN A 68 11.25 1.51 8.49
C ASN A 68 11.65 1.19 7.05
N ALA A 69 11.37 -0.04 6.60
CA ALA A 69 11.78 -0.51 5.28
C ALA A 69 11.21 0.34 4.12
N SER A 70 10.04 0.94 4.30
CA SER A 70 9.37 1.78 3.30
C SER A 70 9.90 3.22 3.19
N ASP A 71 10.78 3.68 4.10
CA ASP A 71 11.32 5.05 4.01
C ASP A 71 12.42 5.12 2.94
N GLN A 72 12.27 6.05 2.00
CA GLN A 72 13.23 6.30 0.92
C GLN A 72 14.62 6.75 1.42
N ARG A 73 14.72 7.26 2.65
CA ARG A 73 15.98 7.70 3.29
C ARG A 73 16.79 6.55 3.88
N THR A 74 16.25 5.33 3.88
CA THR A 74 16.90 4.12 4.39
C THR A 74 18.30 3.92 3.79
N ARG A 75 18.50 4.17 2.49
CA ARG A 75 19.81 4.03 1.82
C ARG A 75 20.87 4.98 2.40
N ALA A 76 20.55 6.26 2.57
CA ALA A 76 21.48 7.27 3.07
C ALA A 76 21.84 7.05 4.55
N ILE A 77 20.87 6.62 5.36
CA ILE A 77 21.09 6.27 6.77
C ILE A 77 22.01 5.05 6.87
N ILE A 78 21.81 4.05 6.01
CA ILE A 78 22.67 2.86 5.96
C ILE A 78 24.08 3.17 5.47
N GLU A 79 24.25 3.96 4.41
CA GLU A 79 25.58 4.37 3.94
C GLU A 79 26.34 5.12 5.04
N ARG A 80 25.65 5.93 5.84
CA ARG A 80 26.22 6.56 7.03
C ARG A 80 26.59 5.52 8.11
N ILE A 81 25.71 4.58 8.44
CA ILE A 81 25.99 3.54 9.46
C ILE A 81 27.16 2.63 9.03
N ALA A 82 27.19 2.21 7.76
CA ALA A 82 28.24 1.41 7.17
C ALA A 82 29.57 2.19 7.10
N GLY A 83 29.53 3.49 6.76
CA GLY A 83 30.70 4.36 6.74
C GLY A 83 31.29 4.64 8.12
N THR A 84 30.43 4.90 9.12
CA THR A 84 30.88 5.26 10.50
C THR A 84 31.33 4.03 11.31
N SER A 85 30.86 2.82 10.95
CA SER A 85 31.27 1.55 11.57
C SER A 85 32.68 1.09 11.19
N SER A 86 33.36 1.78 10.27
CA SER A 86 34.76 1.47 9.94
C SER A 86 35.77 2.02 10.97
N THR A 87 35.39 2.99 11.80
CA THR A 87 36.35 3.71 12.67
C THR A 87 35.86 4.02 14.09
N THR A 88 34.60 3.80 14.44
CA THR A 88 34.08 4.19 15.76
C THR A 88 33.69 2.97 16.59
N ALA A 89 34.46 2.69 17.64
CA ALA A 89 33.96 1.93 18.78
C ALA A 89 32.64 2.58 19.24
N SER A 90 31.62 1.78 19.55
CA SER A 90 30.32 2.30 19.99
C SER A 90 30.51 3.29 21.14
N LEU A 91 29.78 4.41 21.10
CA LEU A 91 29.77 5.42 22.16
C LEU A 91 29.33 4.85 23.53
N THR A 92 28.72 3.67 23.52
CA THR A 92 28.18 2.96 24.68
C THR A 92 29.02 1.78 25.16
N GLY A 93 30.10 1.41 24.46
CA GLY A 93 30.90 0.21 24.78
C GLY A 93 30.30 -1.11 24.29
N ALA A 94 29.09 -1.10 23.73
CA ALA A 94 28.44 -2.25 23.11
C ALA A 94 29.26 -2.79 21.91
N SER A 95 29.51 -4.10 21.87
CA SER A 95 30.38 -4.69 20.85
C SER A 95 29.77 -4.71 19.44
N ARG A 96 28.44 -4.59 19.31
CA ARG A 96 27.67 -4.77 18.07
C ARG A 96 26.43 -3.88 18.02
N LYS A 97 25.96 -3.58 16.80
CA LYS A 97 24.71 -2.85 16.56
C LYS A 97 23.69 -3.76 15.86
N LEU A 98 22.49 -3.90 16.41
CA LEU A 98 21.40 -4.62 15.75
C LEU A 98 20.64 -3.71 14.80
N ILE A 99 20.64 -4.03 13.52
CA ILE A 99 19.85 -3.32 12.52
C ILE A 99 18.50 -4.01 12.39
N ILE A 100 17.41 -3.28 12.66
CA ILE A 100 16.04 -3.77 12.54
C ILE A 100 15.38 -3.07 11.35
N PHE A 101 14.88 -3.85 10.38
CA PHE A 101 14.00 -3.37 9.33
C PHE A 101 12.56 -3.73 9.68
N ASP A 102 11.76 -2.75 10.12
CA ASP A 102 10.33 -2.98 10.36
C ASP A 102 9.51 -2.78 9.07
N GLU A 103 8.35 -3.45 9.00
CA GLU A 103 7.42 -3.40 7.85
C GLU A 103 8.05 -3.78 6.50
N ALA A 104 8.93 -4.77 6.48
CA ALA A 104 9.67 -5.19 5.29
C ALA A 104 8.81 -5.76 4.15
N ASP A 105 7.53 -6.06 4.40
CA ASP A 105 6.54 -6.47 3.40
C ASP A 105 5.89 -5.29 2.65
N ASN A 106 5.96 -4.06 3.19
CA ASN A 106 5.32 -2.89 2.58
C ASN A 106 6.09 -2.29 1.38
N LEU A 107 7.17 -2.91 0.93
CA LEU A 107 8.07 -2.45 -0.15
C LEU A 107 7.49 -2.47 -1.58
N HIS A 108 6.19 -2.69 -1.76
CA HIS A 108 5.57 -3.03 -3.05
C HIS A 108 4.89 -1.83 -3.77
N GLY A 109 5.05 -0.61 -3.26
CA GLY A 109 4.43 0.59 -3.84
C GLY A 109 5.17 1.15 -5.05
N ASN A 110 4.46 1.91 -5.91
CA ASN A 110 5.05 2.69 -7.02
C ASN A 110 6.13 3.70 -6.57
N ALA A 111 6.28 3.93 -5.27
CA ALA A 111 7.30 4.77 -4.64
C ALA A 111 8.64 4.05 -4.35
N ASP A 112 8.71 2.71 -4.43
CA ASP A 112 9.81 1.90 -3.87
C ASP A 112 10.70 1.23 -4.93
N ARG A 113 10.85 1.83 -6.13
CA ARG A 113 11.67 1.28 -7.23
C ARG A 113 13.18 1.04 -6.92
N GLY A 114 13.61 1.13 -5.66
CA GLY A 114 14.93 0.71 -5.18
C GLY A 114 15.02 0.22 -3.74
N GLY A 115 13.91 0.14 -2.97
CA GLY A 115 13.94 -0.15 -1.53
C GLY A 115 14.43 -1.55 -1.20
N ALA A 116 13.80 -2.58 -1.78
CA ALA A 116 14.22 -3.97 -1.59
C ALA A 116 15.66 -4.21 -2.06
N LYS A 117 16.08 -3.59 -3.18
CA LYS A 117 17.45 -3.69 -3.68
C LYS A 117 18.46 -3.05 -2.73
N ALA A 118 18.14 -1.90 -2.15
CA ALA A 118 18.99 -1.23 -1.15
C ALA A 118 19.16 -2.08 0.11
N ILE A 119 18.08 -2.71 0.60
CA ILE A 119 18.15 -3.64 1.75
C ILE A 119 19.01 -4.86 1.40
N VAL A 120 18.88 -5.43 0.19
CA VAL A 120 19.75 -6.53 -0.28
C VAL A 120 21.22 -6.12 -0.33
N GLU A 121 21.53 -4.94 -0.88
CA GLU A 121 22.91 -4.39 -0.91
C GLU A 121 23.45 -4.20 0.52
N THR A 122 22.60 -3.73 1.43
CA THR A 122 22.92 -3.55 2.85
C THR A 122 23.24 -4.87 3.54
N ILE A 123 22.40 -5.89 3.36
CA ILE A 123 22.62 -7.21 3.93
C ILE A 123 23.96 -7.79 3.48
N LYS A 124 24.33 -7.58 2.21
CA LYS A 124 25.60 -8.06 1.65
C LYS A 124 26.83 -7.28 2.15
N ALA A 125 26.68 -5.97 2.38
CA ALA A 125 27.78 -5.09 2.80
C ALA A 125 27.97 -5.06 4.33
N SER A 126 26.89 -5.31 5.09
CA SER A 126 26.89 -5.18 6.54
C SER A 126 27.71 -6.27 7.23
N ARG A 127 28.45 -5.87 8.27
CA ARG A 127 29.11 -6.75 9.23
C ARG A 127 28.43 -6.73 10.59
N GLN A 128 27.17 -6.34 10.63
CA GLN A 128 26.35 -6.21 11.84
C GLN A 128 25.16 -7.18 11.77
N PRO A 129 24.60 -7.62 12.92
CA PRO A 129 23.40 -8.44 12.95
C PRO A 129 22.20 -7.67 12.36
N ILE A 130 21.41 -8.36 11.53
CA ILE A 130 20.23 -7.78 10.87
C ILE A 130 19.01 -8.64 11.16
N LEU A 131 17.92 -7.97 11.55
CA LEU A 131 16.60 -8.52 11.78
C LEU A 131 15.59 -7.81 10.87
N LEU A 132 14.81 -8.56 10.10
CA LEU A 132 13.69 -8.05 9.31
C LEU A 132 12.39 -8.46 9.99
N ILE A 133 11.43 -7.57 10.02
CA ILE A 133 10.09 -7.81 10.56
C ILE A 133 9.08 -7.58 9.45
N ALA A 134 8.16 -8.54 9.29
CA ALA A 134 7.08 -8.46 8.31
C ALA A 134 5.77 -8.98 8.90
N ASN A 135 4.64 -8.52 8.39
CA ASN A 135 3.34 -9.11 8.74
C ASN A 135 3.06 -10.33 7.87
N GLU A 136 3.35 -10.25 6.58
CA GLU A 136 3.17 -11.34 5.62
C GLU A 136 4.46 -11.72 4.90
N ILE A 137 4.85 -12.99 4.99
CA ILE A 137 6.04 -13.49 4.28
C ILE A 137 5.84 -13.48 2.76
N TYR A 138 4.64 -13.77 2.26
CA TYR A 138 4.38 -13.84 0.81
C TYR A 138 4.26 -12.45 0.17
N GLY A 139 3.98 -11.42 0.97
CA GLY A 139 4.03 -10.02 0.56
C GLY A 139 5.45 -9.46 0.47
N MET A 140 6.50 -10.25 0.71
CA MET A 140 7.89 -9.82 0.64
C MET A 140 8.56 -10.21 -0.69
N ASP A 141 9.49 -9.36 -1.14
CA ASP A 141 10.36 -9.64 -2.29
C ASP A 141 11.09 -10.99 -2.14
N ALA A 142 11.17 -11.75 -3.23
CA ALA A 142 11.73 -13.10 -3.22
C ALA A 142 13.23 -13.13 -2.87
N ALA A 143 13.99 -12.09 -3.25
CA ALA A 143 15.41 -12.01 -2.94
C ALA A 143 15.65 -11.82 -1.45
N LEU A 144 14.86 -10.98 -0.77
CA LEU A 144 14.93 -10.79 0.68
C LEU A 144 14.57 -12.08 1.43
N ARG A 145 13.51 -12.77 1.01
CA ARG A 145 13.13 -14.08 1.57
C ARG A 145 14.23 -15.13 1.46
N TYR A 146 14.97 -15.14 0.35
CA TYR A 146 16.04 -16.12 0.14
C TYR A 146 17.31 -15.83 0.98
N LEU A 147 17.58 -14.55 1.24
CA LEU A 147 18.75 -14.12 2.01
C LEU A 147 18.57 -14.30 3.52
N CYS A 148 17.33 -14.30 4.00
CA CYS A 148 17.01 -14.37 5.42
C CYS A 148 16.60 -15.77 5.85
N GLU A 149 16.81 -16.09 7.12
CA GLU A 149 16.25 -17.27 7.77
C GLU A 149 14.89 -16.91 8.38
N PRO A 150 13.78 -17.57 7.96
CA PRO A 150 12.44 -17.22 8.43
C PRO A 150 12.13 -17.81 9.81
N VAL A 151 11.59 -16.98 10.70
CA VAL A 151 11.12 -17.35 12.03
C VAL A 151 9.66 -16.92 12.17
N GLN A 152 8.77 -17.91 12.26
CA GLN A 152 7.32 -17.66 12.35
C GLN A 152 6.90 -17.35 13.79
N PHE A 153 6.20 -16.22 13.96
CA PHE A 153 5.40 -15.94 15.14
C PHE A 153 3.95 -16.31 14.86
N LYS A 154 3.33 -17.01 15.81
CA LYS A 154 1.94 -17.45 15.75
C LYS A 154 1.09 -16.61 16.70
N ALA A 155 -0.20 -16.54 16.39
CA ALA A 155 -1.21 -15.97 17.27
C ALA A 155 -1.17 -16.68 18.64
N LEU A 156 -1.27 -15.91 19.71
CA LEU A 156 -1.20 -16.44 21.07
C LEU A 156 -2.55 -17.05 21.45
N PRO A 157 -2.59 -18.22 22.09
CA PRO A 157 -3.84 -18.74 22.62
C PRO A 157 -4.28 -17.88 23.83
N ALA A 158 -5.59 -17.67 24.01
CA ALA A 158 -6.14 -16.84 25.09
C ALA A 158 -5.60 -17.24 26.48
N ARG A 159 -5.46 -18.54 26.74
CA ARG A 159 -4.84 -19.07 27.97
C ARG A 159 -3.43 -18.57 28.28
N SER A 160 -2.68 -18.17 27.25
CA SER A 160 -1.34 -17.60 27.41
C SER A 160 -1.38 -16.09 27.64
N ILE A 161 -2.41 -15.40 27.11
CA ILE A 161 -2.60 -13.95 27.29
C ILE A 161 -3.10 -13.65 28.71
N ALA A 162 -4.06 -14.44 29.21
CA ALA A 162 -4.74 -14.19 30.48
C ALA A 162 -3.82 -14.01 31.72
N PRO A 163 -2.72 -14.78 31.91
CA PRO A 163 -1.79 -14.54 33.01
C PRO A 163 -1.08 -13.18 32.95
N HIS A 164 -0.80 -12.69 31.73
CA HIS A 164 -0.15 -11.39 31.55
C HIS A 164 -1.13 -10.24 31.83
N LEU A 165 -2.39 -10.36 31.39
CA LEU A 165 -3.43 -9.39 31.74
C LEU A 165 -3.67 -9.32 33.26
N ARG A 166 -3.68 -10.48 33.95
CA ARG A 166 -3.75 -10.53 35.42
C ARG A 166 -2.61 -9.78 36.09
N TYR A 167 -1.39 -9.97 35.58
CA TYR A 167 -0.23 -9.25 36.08
C TYR A 167 -0.40 -7.73 35.93
N ILE A 168 -0.90 -7.27 34.77
CA ILE A 168 -1.15 -5.85 34.52
C ILE A 168 -2.24 -5.30 35.46
N CYS A 169 -3.38 -5.97 35.60
CA CYS A 169 -4.43 -5.57 36.55
C CYS A 169 -3.87 -5.42 37.97
N SER A 170 -3.11 -6.41 38.44
CA SER A 170 -2.50 -6.37 39.77
C SER A 170 -1.46 -5.26 39.92
N ALA A 171 -0.72 -4.91 38.86
CA ALA A 171 0.28 -3.85 38.89
C ALA A 171 -0.35 -2.45 38.85
N GLU A 172 -1.52 -2.31 38.23
CA GLU A 172 -2.30 -1.06 38.21
C GLU A 172 -3.27 -0.93 39.39
N GLY A 173 -3.39 -1.97 40.23
CA GLY A 173 -4.24 -1.96 41.41
C GLY A 173 -5.72 -2.17 41.11
N ILE A 174 -6.06 -2.76 39.96
CA ILE A 174 -7.43 -2.97 39.50
C ILE A 174 -7.85 -4.39 39.81
N ASP A 175 -9.01 -4.55 40.43
CA ASP A 175 -9.58 -5.85 40.70
C ASP A 175 -10.36 -6.35 39.48
N CYS A 176 -9.73 -7.20 38.68
CA CYS A 176 -10.32 -7.75 37.45
C CYS A 176 -10.85 -9.17 37.72
N SER A 177 -12.14 -9.42 37.42
CA SER A 177 -12.68 -10.76 37.52
C SER A 177 -12.10 -11.71 36.46
N ALA A 178 -12.08 -13.02 36.77
CA ALA A 178 -11.50 -14.02 35.87
C ALA A 178 -12.22 -14.07 34.51
N ASP A 179 -13.53 -13.82 34.52
CA ASP A 179 -14.37 -13.80 33.32
C ASP A 179 -14.08 -12.56 32.46
N ALA A 180 -13.86 -11.38 33.08
CA ALA A 180 -13.42 -10.19 32.38
C ALA A 180 -12.09 -10.43 31.64
N ILE A 181 -11.10 -10.99 32.34
CA ILE A 181 -9.79 -11.31 31.76
C ILE A 181 -9.88 -12.34 30.63
N SER A 182 -10.70 -13.40 30.82
CA SER A 182 -10.90 -14.41 29.77
C SER A 182 -11.57 -13.80 28.55
N SER A 183 -12.59 -12.95 28.76
CA SER A 183 -13.28 -12.21 27.70
C SER A 183 -12.32 -11.34 26.90
N VAL A 184 -11.48 -10.52 27.55
CA VAL A 184 -10.46 -9.72 26.85
C VAL A 184 -9.48 -10.62 26.07
N ALA A 185 -8.99 -11.69 26.69
CA ALA A 185 -8.01 -12.58 26.07
C ALA A 185 -8.55 -13.32 24.85
N GLU A 186 -9.82 -13.73 24.86
CA GLU A 186 -10.50 -14.36 23.73
C GLU A 186 -10.79 -13.36 22.61
N ARG A 187 -11.31 -12.18 22.96
CA ARG A 187 -11.64 -11.09 22.02
C ARG A 187 -10.41 -10.57 21.28
N ALA A 188 -9.25 -10.57 21.93
CA ALA A 188 -7.99 -10.17 21.34
C ALA A 188 -7.55 -11.03 20.13
N GLY A 189 -8.16 -12.19 19.90
CA GLY A 189 -7.87 -13.00 18.71
C GLY A 189 -6.41 -13.45 18.60
N GLY A 190 -5.72 -13.50 19.75
CA GLY A 190 -4.31 -13.85 19.85
C GLY A 190 -3.30 -12.72 19.65
N ASP A 191 -3.75 -11.46 19.61
CA ASP A 191 -2.93 -10.25 19.60
C ASP A 191 -2.76 -9.70 21.03
N MET A 192 -1.52 -9.69 21.53
CA MET A 192 -1.22 -9.20 22.89
C MET A 192 -1.38 -7.68 23.01
N ARG A 193 -0.97 -6.93 21.99
CA ARG A 193 -1.09 -5.45 22.02
C ARG A 193 -2.55 -5.06 22.11
N SER A 194 -3.38 -5.65 21.25
CA SER A 194 -4.83 -5.44 21.25
C SER A 194 -5.47 -5.85 22.58
N ALA A 195 -5.04 -6.96 23.20
CA ALA A 195 -5.52 -7.38 24.52
C ALA A 195 -5.21 -6.34 25.60
N VAL A 196 -3.97 -5.84 25.65
CA VAL A 196 -3.56 -4.83 26.64
C VAL A 196 -4.26 -3.49 26.41
N THR A 197 -4.43 -3.08 25.15
CA THR A 197 -5.17 -1.85 24.81
C THR A 197 -6.65 -1.95 25.20
N MET A 198 -7.30 -3.09 24.94
CA MET A 198 -8.68 -3.33 25.39
C MET A 198 -8.80 -3.29 26.91
N LEU A 199 -7.87 -3.93 27.62
CA LEU A 199 -7.86 -3.90 29.08
C LEU A 199 -7.66 -2.47 29.62
N ASN A 200 -6.72 -1.71 29.05
CA ASN A 200 -6.47 -0.32 29.44
C ASN A 200 -7.70 0.58 29.20
N ALA A 201 -8.43 0.36 28.10
CA ALA A 201 -9.65 1.09 27.80
C ALA A 201 -10.80 0.73 28.75
N ALA A 202 -10.95 -0.56 29.10
CA ALA A 202 -11.97 -0.99 30.06
C ALA A 202 -11.67 -0.46 31.46
N ALA A 203 -10.41 -0.42 31.86
CA ALA A 203 -9.92 0.06 33.15
C ALA A 203 -9.98 1.58 33.36
N GLU A 204 -10.29 2.37 32.32
CA GLU A 204 -10.20 3.82 32.42
C GLU A 204 -11.31 4.38 33.32
N GLY A 205 -10.95 4.73 34.56
CA GLY A 205 -11.87 5.31 35.55
C GLY A 205 -12.54 4.30 36.47
N GLU A 206 -12.18 3.01 36.37
CA GLU A 206 -12.76 1.92 37.16
C GLU A 206 -11.72 1.27 38.08
N ASP A 207 -12.12 0.99 39.33
CA ASP A 207 -11.29 0.28 40.32
C ASP A 207 -11.55 -1.24 40.31
N HIS A 208 -12.66 -1.67 39.71
CA HIS A 208 -13.10 -3.05 39.57
C HIS A 208 -13.63 -3.30 38.16
N LEU A 209 -13.27 -4.43 37.56
CA LEU A 209 -13.69 -4.79 36.20
C LEU A 209 -14.37 -6.15 36.17
N ASP A 210 -15.65 -6.14 35.80
CA ASP A 210 -16.41 -7.34 35.50
C ASP A 210 -16.57 -7.57 33.99
N ALA A 211 -17.08 -8.76 33.64
CA ALA A 211 -17.26 -9.13 32.24
C ALA A 211 -18.15 -8.13 31.48
N GLU A 212 -19.15 -7.54 32.16
CA GLU A 212 -20.08 -6.54 31.61
C GLU A 212 -19.38 -5.22 31.24
N ASP A 213 -18.39 -4.78 32.02
CA ASP A 213 -17.67 -3.51 31.79
C ASP A 213 -16.71 -3.61 30.59
N VAL A 214 -16.22 -4.83 30.33
CA VAL A 214 -15.45 -5.14 29.12
C VAL A 214 -16.32 -5.08 27.85
N HIS A 215 -17.65 -5.22 27.98
CA HIS A 215 -18.59 -5.08 26.87
C HIS A 215 -18.87 -3.62 26.52
N THR A 216 -18.95 -2.72 27.51
CA THR A 216 -19.22 -1.27 27.32
C THR A 216 -18.01 -0.50 26.80
N ALA A 217 -16.78 -0.97 27.02
CA ALA A 217 -15.56 -0.38 26.46
C ALA A 217 -15.39 -0.58 24.94
N GLN A 218 -16.36 -1.19 24.27
CA GLN A 218 -16.39 -1.25 22.80
C GLN A 218 -16.75 0.12 22.20
N LYS A 219 -15.82 0.63 21.38
CA LYS A 219 -16.23 1.12 20.05
C LYS A 219 -16.88 -0.06 19.33
N ASP A 220 -18.18 0.08 19.05
CA ASP A 220 -19.01 -0.68 18.11
C ASP A 220 -18.48 -2.07 17.72
N GLU A 221 -19.15 -3.13 18.17
CA GLU A 221 -19.14 -4.41 17.48
C GLU A 221 -19.71 -4.20 16.06
N ARG A 222 -18.85 -3.74 15.14
CA ARG A 222 -19.22 -3.42 13.75
C ARG A 222 -19.89 -4.64 13.14
N THR A 223 -21.18 -4.52 12.84
CA THR A 223 -21.88 -5.53 12.05
C THR A 223 -21.09 -5.74 10.76
N THR A 224 -20.73 -6.99 10.46
CA THR A 224 -20.05 -7.31 9.20
C THR A 224 -21.03 -7.25 8.03
N ILE A 225 -20.52 -6.95 6.83
CA ILE A 225 -21.34 -6.97 5.61
C ILE A 225 -22.08 -8.31 5.41
N PHE A 226 -21.47 -9.43 5.83
CA PHE A 226 -22.07 -10.76 5.78
C PHE A 226 -23.28 -10.91 6.72
N GLN A 227 -23.20 -10.32 7.92
CA GLN A 227 -24.31 -10.30 8.87
C GLN A 227 -25.45 -9.41 8.36
N LEU A 228 -25.14 -8.26 7.76
CA LEU A 228 -26.16 -7.42 7.12
C LEU A 228 -26.89 -8.17 5.99
N ILE A 229 -26.16 -8.80 5.06
CA ILE A 229 -26.78 -9.60 4.00
C ILE A 229 -27.63 -10.73 4.59
N SER A 230 -27.12 -11.43 5.60
CA SER A 230 -27.86 -12.50 6.26
C SER A 230 -29.17 -11.98 6.88
N ALA A 231 -29.15 -10.80 7.50
CA ALA A 231 -30.33 -10.16 8.07
C ALA A 231 -31.36 -9.75 7.00
N ILE A 232 -30.90 -9.21 5.87
CA ILE A 232 -31.74 -8.87 4.71
C ILE A 232 -32.49 -10.12 4.22
N TYR A 233 -31.80 -11.26 4.12
CA TYR A 233 -32.41 -12.51 3.65
C TYR A 233 -33.34 -13.16 4.66
N ARG A 234 -33.10 -12.94 5.97
CA ARG A 234 -34.03 -13.36 7.03
C ARG A 234 -35.28 -12.49 7.09
N GLY A 235 -35.24 -11.31 6.49
CA GLY A 235 -36.35 -10.37 6.58
C GLY A 235 -36.49 -9.79 7.98
N GLU A 236 -35.38 -9.44 8.64
CA GLU A 236 -35.43 -8.71 9.91
C GLU A 236 -36.19 -7.38 9.74
N GLU A 237 -36.73 -6.85 10.84
CA GLU A 237 -37.47 -5.59 10.86
C GLU A 237 -36.64 -4.43 10.27
N ASP A 238 -37.29 -3.51 9.56
CA ASP A 238 -36.63 -2.41 8.84
C ASP A 238 -35.72 -1.58 9.75
N GLU A 239 -36.13 -1.31 10.99
CA GLU A 239 -35.32 -0.56 11.96
C GLU A 239 -34.03 -1.30 12.33
N ALA A 240 -34.12 -2.62 12.53
CA ALA A 240 -32.96 -3.45 12.84
C ALA A 240 -32.00 -3.54 11.64
N LEU A 241 -32.54 -3.66 10.43
CA LEU A 241 -31.76 -3.65 9.20
C LEU A 241 -31.03 -2.32 9.00
N MET A 242 -31.68 -1.20 9.25
CA MET A 242 -31.07 0.13 9.14
C MET A 242 -29.98 0.34 10.17
N ARG A 243 -30.19 -0.09 11.42
CA ARG A 243 -29.17 -0.04 12.48
C ARG A 243 -27.92 -0.83 12.07
N ARG A 244 -28.12 -2.09 11.63
CA ARG A 244 -27.05 -2.94 11.11
C ARG A 244 -26.32 -2.30 9.92
N ALA A 245 -27.07 -1.70 8.99
CA ALA A 245 -26.48 -1.07 7.82
C ALA A 245 -25.60 0.14 8.17
N TRP A 246 -25.89 0.86 9.25
CA TRP A 246 -25.04 1.94 9.76
C TRP A 246 -23.82 1.45 10.55
N GLU A 247 -23.93 0.27 11.19
CA GLU A 247 -22.82 -0.36 11.90
C GLU A 247 -21.79 -1.00 10.95
N VAL A 248 -22.18 -1.31 9.70
CA VAL A 248 -21.23 -1.78 8.69
C VAL A 248 -20.29 -0.64 8.30
N ASP A 249 -18.99 -0.85 8.51
CA ASP A 249 -17.92 0.09 8.13
C ASP A 249 -17.62 0.05 6.62
N GLU A 250 -18.66 0.24 5.79
CA GLU A 250 -18.57 0.26 4.33
C GLU A 250 -19.39 1.42 3.75
N GLU A 251 -18.94 2.00 2.64
CA GLU A 251 -19.72 3.02 1.95
C GLU A 251 -21.02 2.43 1.35
N PRO A 252 -22.11 3.22 1.21
CA PRO A 252 -23.36 2.75 0.61
C PRO A 252 -23.20 2.15 -0.80
N ASP A 253 -22.25 2.65 -1.60
CA ASP A 253 -21.93 2.05 -2.91
C ASP A 253 -21.39 0.62 -2.75
N THR A 254 -20.47 0.39 -1.81
CA THR A 254 -19.96 -0.94 -1.49
C THR A 254 -21.07 -1.86 -1.00
N ILE A 255 -21.89 -1.41 -0.05
CA ILE A 255 -23.02 -2.18 0.47
C ILE A 255 -23.98 -2.57 -0.68
N GLY A 256 -24.31 -1.62 -1.56
CA GLY A 256 -25.14 -1.87 -2.75
C GLY A 256 -24.57 -2.95 -3.65
N GLN A 257 -23.26 -2.94 -3.91
CA GLN A 257 -22.58 -3.95 -4.75
C GLN A 257 -22.56 -5.35 -4.11
N TRP A 258 -22.49 -5.43 -2.79
CA TRP A 258 -22.61 -6.69 -2.05
C TRP A 258 -24.03 -7.26 -2.12
N ILE A 259 -25.04 -6.40 -1.97
CA ILE A 259 -26.45 -6.80 -2.13
C ILE A 259 -26.71 -7.23 -3.59
N GLU A 260 -26.19 -6.50 -4.58
CA GLU A 260 -26.28 -6.80 -6.01
C GLU A 260 -25.82 -8.23 -6.34
N GLU A 261 -24.62 -8.60 -5.88
CA GLU A 261 -24.06 -9.94 -6.11
C GLU A 261 -24.90 -11.01 -5.44
N SER A 262 -25.36 -10.75 -4.20
CA SER A 262 -26.20 -11.70 -3.48
C SER A 262 -27.53 -11.91 -4.17
N VAL A 263 -28.25 -10.83 -4.51
CA VAL A 263 -29.53 -10.84 -5.22
C VAL A 263 -29.41 -11.52 -6.59
N GLY A 264 -28.27 -11.37 -7.26
CA GLY A 264 -27.97 -12.05 -8.52
C GLY A 264 -28.05 -13.58 -8.43
N THR A 265 -27.86 -14.16 -7.24
CA THR A 265 -27.95 -15.62 -7.00
C THR A 265 -29.38 -16.14 -6.83
N LEU A 266 -30.37 -15.25 -6.69
CA LEU A 266 -31.77 -15.63 -6.50
C LEU A 266 -32.33 -16.34 -7.74
N LYS A 267 -33.02 -17.46 -7.52
CA LYS A 267 -33.61 -18.29 -8.58
C LYS A 267 -34.89 -17.69 -9.17
N ASP A 268 -35.73 -17.06 -8.35
CA ASP A 268 -37.01 -16.48 -8.77
C ASP A 268 -36.75 -15.15 -9.52
N PRO A 269 -37.09 -15.04 -10.82
CA PRO A 269 -36.87 -13.82 -11.60
C PRO A 269 -37.69 -12.62 -11.13
N GLY A 270 -38.87 -12.86 -10.54
CA GLY A 270 -39.75 -11.80 -10.03
C GLY A 270 -39.14 -11.11 -8.82
N ILE A 271 -38.74 -11.89 -7.81
CA ILE A 271 -38.05 -11.36 -6.62
C ILE A 271 -36.78 -10.62 -7.02
N ARG A 272 -35.99 -11.24 -7.91
CA ARG A 272 -34.74 -10.66 -8.40
C ARG A 272 -35.00 -9.32 -9.12
N GLY A 273 -36.06 -9.24 -9.93
CA GLY A 273 -36.47 -8.00 -10.60
C GLY A 273 -36.86 -6.90 -9.62
N GLU A 274 -37.65 -7.21 -8.60
CA GLU A 274 -38.05 -6.24 -7.57
C GLU A 274 -36.85 -5.74 -6.76
N ALA A 275 -35.96 -6.63 -6.32
CA ALA A 275 -34.76 -6.27 -5.58
C ALA A 275 -33.79 -5.43 -6.43
N PHE A 276 -33.60 -5.78 -7.71
CA PHE A 276 -32.82 -4.94 -8.63
C PHE A 276 -33.47 -3.59 -8.91
N SER A 277 -34.80 -3.51 -8.91
CA SER A 277 -35.50 -2.23 -9.03
C SER A 277 -35.12 -1.32 -7.86
N ALA A 278 -35.19 -1.83 -6.63
CA ALA A 278 -34.79 -1.08 -5.44
C ALA A 278 -33.32 -0.64 -5.48
N LEU A 279 -32.42 -1.54 -5.89
CA LEU A 279 -30.99 -1.23 -6.06
C LEU A 279 -30.76 -0.15 -7.13
N ALA A 280 -31.46 -0.22 -8.26
CA ALA A 280 -31.36 0.78 -9.32
C ALA A 280 -31.85 2.17 -8.85
N GLU A 281 -32.86 2.22 -7.98
CA GLU A 281 -33.28 3.48 -7.37
C GLU A 281 -32.21 4.04 -6.43
N ALA A 282 -31.62 3.20 -5.57
CA ALA A 282 -30.53 3.57 -4.68
C ALA A 282 -29.30 4.09 -5.45
N ASP A 283 -28.91 3.45 -6.55
CA ASP A 283 -27.79 3.86 -7.39
C ASP A 283 -27.98 5.28 -7.96
N ARG A 284 -29.21 5.68 -8.31
CA ARG A 284 -29.50 7.07 -8.71
C ARG A 284 -29.18 8.07 -7.60
N PHE A 285 -29.46 7.73 -6.34
CA PHE A 285 -29.14 8.58 -5.20
C PHE A 285 -27.63 8.62 -4.93
N ILE A 286 -26.94 7.48 -5.06
CA ILE A 286 -25.47 7.40 -4.96
C ILE A 286 -24.81 8.27 -6.05
N GLY A 287 -25.24 8.12 -7.30
CA GLY A 287 -24.76 8.93 -8.42
C GLY A 287 -25.02 10.43 -8.24
N ARG A 288 -26.19 10.82 -7.72
CA ARG A 288 -26.47 12.23 -7.35
C ARG A 288 -25.58 12.72 -6.22
N THR A 289 -25.28 11.86 -5.24
CA THR A 289 -24.39 12.17 -4.13
C THR A 289 -23.01 12.56 -4.64
N TYR A 290 -22.38 11.71 -5.46
CA TYR A 290 -21.04 12.00 -5.99
C TYR A 290 -21.02 13.21 -6.93
N ARG A 291 -22.06 13.41 -7.76
CA ARG A 291 -22.14 14.58 -8.66
C ARG A 291 -22.31 15.91 -7.94
N ARG A 292 -23.07 15.93 -6.84
CA ARG A 292 -23.42 17.16 -6.09
C ARG A 292 -22.63 17.33 -4.80
N GLN A 293 -21.80 16.34 -4.44
CA GLN A 293 -21.15 16.21 -3.13
C GLN A 293 -22.12 16.35 -1.94
N TYR A 294 -23.36 15.90 -2.12
CA TYR A 294 -24.42 16.03 -1.11
C TYR A 294 -24.68 14.68 -0.43
N TYR A 295 -23.88 14.38 0.60
CA TYR A 295 -23.81 13.07 1.26
C TYR A 295 -25.04 12.68 2.08
N THR A 296 -25.94 13.62 2.39
CA THR A 296 -27.22 13.31 3.05
C THR A 296 -28.06 12.31 2.25
N LEU A 297 -27.89 12.25 0.92
CA LEU A 297 -28.60 11.32 0.05
C LEU A 297 -28.25 9.85 0.31
N TRP A 298 -27.11 9.57 0.95
CA TRP A 298 -26.72 8.21 1.35
C TRP A 298 -27.72 7.54 2.28
N LYS A 299 -28.40 8.31 3.15
CA LYS A 299 -29.43 7.77 4.04
C LYS A 299 -30.59 7.16 3.24
N TYR A 300 -31.00 7.86 2.16
CA TYR A 300 -32.06 7.41 1.28
C TYR A 300 -31.62 6.25 0.39
N ALA A 301 -30.40 6.31 -0.16
CA ALA A 301 -29.84 5.20 -0.93
C ALA A 301 -29.79 3.91 -0.10
N THR A 302 -29.31 4.01 1.15
CA THR A 302 -29.19 2.88 2.09
C THR A 302 -30.55 2.31 2.44
N ALA A 303 -31.52 3.16 2.79
CA ALA A 303 -32.87 2.69 3.04
C ALA A 303 -33.46 1.95 1.83
N LEU A 304 -33.39 2.53 0.64
CA LEU A 304 -33.94 1.92 -0.58
C LEU A 304 -33.32 0.57 -0.90
N MET A 305 -31.98 0.44 -0.84
CA MET A 305 -31.34 -0.82 -1.19
C MET A 305 -31.51 -1.89 -0.11
N VAL A 306 -31.46 -1.54 1.17
CA VAL A 306 -31.53 -2.51 2.28
C VAL A 306 -32.96 -2.98 2.51
N THR A 307 -33.89 -2.06 2.79
CA THR A 307 -35.28 -2.43 3.08
C THR A 307 -36.02 -2.84 1.81
N GLY A 308 -35.71 -2.22 0.67
CA GLY A 308 -36.30 -2.60 -0.62
C GLY A 308 -35.90 -4.02 -1.05
N SER A 309 -34.64 -4.41 -0.84
CA SER A 309 -34.20 -5.79 -1.14
C SER A 309 -34.78 -6.79 -0.14
N ALA A 310 -34.81 -6.45 1.16
CA ALA A 310 -35.42 -7.30 2.18
C ALA A 310 -36.91 -7.52 1.91
N GLY A 311 -37.66 -6.45 1.63
CA GLY A 311 -39.09 -6.52 1.32
C GLY A 311 -39.41 -7.34 0.06
N ALA A 312 -38.53 -7.34 -0.95
CA ALA A 312 -38.66 -8.23 -2.10
C ALA A 312 -38.45 -9.71 -1.71
N ILE A 313 -37.42 -10.00 -0.90
CA ILE A 313 -37.05 -11.36 -0.50
C ILE A 313 -38.07 -11.97 0.48
N VAL A 314 -38.62 -11.18 1.41
CA VAL A 314 -39.61 -11.64 2.41
C VAL A 314 -40.88 -12.19 1.77
N LYS A 315 -41.32 -11.65 0.62
CA LYS A 315 -42.51 -12.13 -0.10
C LYS A 315 -42.43 -13.62 -0.44
N LYS A 316 -41.22 -14.13 -0.67
CA LYS A 316 -40.94 -15.55 -0.94
C LYS A 316 -39.55 -15.88 -0.38
N PRO A 317 -39.47 -16.38 0.86
CA PRO A 317 -38.20 -16.61 1.54
C PRO A 317 -37.25 -17.46 0.70
N ALA A 318 -36.06 -16.92 0.46
CA ALA A 318 -34.96 -17.61 -0.20
C ALA A 318 -33.78 -17.67 0.78
N SER A 319 -33.02 -18.76 0.77
CA SER A 319 -31.74 -18.78 1.46
C SER A 319 -30.76 -17.91 0.68
N PRO A 320 -29.93 -17.09 1.35
CA PRO A 320 -28.76 -16.56 0.70
C PRO A 320 -27.96 -17.77 0.25
N GLY A 321 -27.55 -17.80 -1.02
CA GLY A 321 -26.53 -18.75 -1.45
C GLY A 321 -25.23 -18.49 -0.69
N ARG A 322 -24.13 -19.02 -1.21
CA ARG A 322 -22.82 -18.60 -0.70
C ARG A 322 -22.62 -17.11 -0.96
N ILE A 323 -22.50 -16.31 0.09
CA ILE A 323 -22.19 -14.88 -0.02
C ILE A 323 -20.75 -14.76 -0.53
N MET A 324 -20.59 -14.15 -1.71
CA MET A 324 -19.31 -13.97 -2.38
C MET A 324 -19.01 -12.47 -2.54
N PRO A 325 -17.72 -12.07 -2.58
CA PRO A 325 -17.36 -10.70 -2.90
C PRO A 325 -17.92 -10.25 -4.25
N PRO A 326 -18.26 -8.96 -4.42
CA PRO A 326 -18.85 -8.45 -5.66
C PRO A 326 -18.00 -8.78 -6.89
N GLY A 327 -18.57 -9.47 -7.88
CA GLY A 327 -17.88 -9.83 -9.11
C GLY A 327 -17.43 -8.61 -9.90
N ARG A 328 -18.10 -7.46 -9.71
CA ARG A 328 -17.74 -6.16 -10.30
C ARG A 328 -16.31 -5.74 -9.92
N TRP A 329 -15.84 -6.00 -8.70
CA TRP A 329 -14.48 -5.63 -8.27
C TRP A 329 -13.42 -6.35 -9.07
N LYS A 330 -13.59 -7.67 -9.25
CA LYS A 330 -12.72 -8.49 -10.07
C LYS A 330 -12.73 -8.02 -11.54
N LYS A 331 -13.91 -7.68 -12.08
CA LYS A 331 -14.05 -7.15 -13.45
C LYS A 331 -13.38 -5.78 -13.61
N MET A 332 -13.51 -4.87 -12.63
CA MET A 332 -12.87 -3.56 -12.64
C MET A 332 -11.35 -3.67 -12.55
N GLY A 333 -10.83 -4.58 -11.72
CA GLY A 333 -9.40 -4.87 -11.61
C GLY A 333 -8.83 -5.49 -12.88
N ALA A 334 -9.47 -6.56 -13.38
CA ALA A 334 -9.01 -7.28 -14.57
C ALA A 334 -9.00 -6.40 -15.83
N GLY A 335 -9.98 -5.50 -15.98
CA GLY A 335 -10.09 -4.60 -17.13
C GLY A 335 -9.21 -3.35 -17.06
N ARG A 336 -8.53 -3.06 -15.92
CA ARG A 336 -7.80 -1.79 -15.74
C ARG A 336 -6.64 -1.65 -16.73
N LYS A 337 -5.85 -2.72 -16.90
CA LYS A 337 -4.75 -2.75 -17.87
C LYS A 337 -5.25 -2.55 -19.29
N GLN A 338 -6.28 -3.29 -19.71
CA GLN A 338 -6.87 -3.19 -21.04
C GLN A 338 -7.48 -1.81 -21.31
N LYS A 339 -8.13 -1.18 -20.32
CA LYS A 339 -8.65 0.19 -20.43
C LYS A 339 -7.54 1.23 -20.62
N LEU A 340 -6.42 1.09 -19.91
CA LEU A 340 -5.27 1.98 -20.06
C LEU A 340 -4.65 1.86 -21.45
N ILE A 341 -4.43 0.63 -21.93
CA ILE A 341 -3.92 0.37 -23.28
C ILE A 341 -4.87 0.95 -24.32
N ARG A 342 -6.18 0.65 -24.23
CA ARG A 342 -7.18 1.19 -25.16
C ARG A 342 -7.20 2.72 -25.19
N ARG A 343 -7.16 3.37 -24.03
CA ARG A 343 -7.13 4.85 -23.95
C ARG A 343 -5.84 5.43 -24.54
N SER A 344 -4.70 4.79 -24.29
CA SER A 344 -3.41 5.21 -24.86
C SER A 344 -3.43 5.11 -26.38
N VAL A 345 -3.88 3.97 -26.91
CA VAL A 345 -4.05 3.73 -28.35
C VAL A 345 -4.98 4.73 -28.99
N LEU A 346 -6.19 4.92 -28.44
CA LEU A 346 -7.17 5.87 -28.98
C LEU A 346 -6.61 7.28 -29.01
N ARG A 347 -5.86 7.69 -27.97
CA ARG A 347 -5.22 9.00 -27.92
C ARG A 347 -4.12 9.16 -28.98
N LYS A 348 -3.30 8.14 -29.22
CA LYS A 348 -2.26 8.16 -30.27
C LYS A 348 -2.87 8.27 -31.67
N VAL A 349 -3.89 7.46 -31.96
CA VAL A 349 -4.63 7.49 -33.23
C VAL A 349 -5.37 8.83 -33.40
N SER A 350 -5.99 9.33 -32.33
CA SER A 350 -6.70 10.61 -32.33
C SER A 350 -5.76 11.77 -32.67
N ASN A 351 -4.57 11.80 -32.06
CA ASN A 351 -3.57 12.83 -32.33
C ASN A 351 -2.98 12.74 -33.75
N ALA A 352 -2.76 11.53 -34.25
CA ALA A 352 -2.16 11.32 -35.57
C ALA A 352 -3.11 11.68 -36.73
N TYR A 353 -4.40 11.34 -36.60
CA TYR A 353 -5.38 11.50 -37.67
C TYR A 353 -6.41 12.61 -37.42
N HIS A 354 -6.30 13.32 -36.30
CA HIS A 354 -7.21 14.40 -35.90
C HIS A 354 -8.69 13.98 -35.81
N ILE A 355 -8.93 12.73 -35.38
CA ILE A 355 -10.29 12.18 -35.17
C ILE A 355 -10.59 12.15 -33.66
N PRO A 356 -11.77 12.62 -33.20
CA PRO A 356 -12.13 12.53 -31.79
C PRO A 356 -12.09 11.08 -31.24
N GLU A 357 -11.58 10.89 -30.02
CA GLU A 357 -11.47 9.56 -29.39
C GLU A 357 -12.81 8.79 -29.36
N GLN A 358 -13.93 9.49 -29.16
CA GLN A 358 -15.25 8.89 -29.15
C GLN A 358 -15.64 8.33 -30.53
N ALA A 359 -15.44 9.11 -31.61
CA ALA A 359 -15.71 8.66 -32.97
C ALA A 359 -14.79 7.48 -33.36
N LEU A 360 -13.53 7.50 -32.94
CA LEU A 360 -12.63 6.35 -33.12
C LEU A 360 -13.17 5.10 -32.43
N MET A 361 -13.72 5.23 -31.22
CA MET A 361 -14.23 4.10 -30.45
C MET A 361 -15.55 3.54 -31.01
N GLU A 362 -16.44 4.40 -31.49
CA GLU A 362 -17.79 4.03 -31.95
C GLU A 362 -17.79 3.57 -33.41
N ASP A 363 -17.06 4.26 -34.30
CA ASP A 363 -17.21 4.10 -35.74
C ASP A 363 -15.97 3.50 -36.44
N PHE A 364 -14.75 3.81 -35.96
CA PHE A 364 -13.52 3.52 -36.72
C PHE A 364 -12.61 2.45 -36.11
N LEU A 365 -12.86 1.98 -34.88
CA LEU A 365 -11.94 1.08 -34.17
C LEU A 365 -11.66 -0.19 -34.96
N THR A 366 -12.70 -0.80 -35.55
CA THR A 366 -12.59 -1.99 -36.38
C THR A 366 -11.75 -1.72 -37.63
N SER A 367 -12.02 -0.61 -38.33
CA SER A 367 -11.30 -0.22 -39.54
C SER A 367 -9.82 0.02 -39.27
N VAL A 368 -9.51 0.76 -38.20
CA VAL A 368 -8.13 1.01 -37.76
C VAL A 368 -7.44 -0.30 -37.40
N THR A 369 -8.12 -1.21 -36.68
CA THR A 369 -7.57 -2.53 -36.32
C THR A 369 -7.15 -3.31 -37.56
N ILE A 370 -8.03 -3.40 -38.57
CA ILE A 370 -7.73 -4.12 -39.83
C ILE A 370 -6.54 -3.49 -40.57
N MET A 371 -6.41 -2.16 -40.56
CA MET A 371 -5.27 -1.48 -41.19
C MET A 371 -3.95 -1.81 -40.47
N VAL A 372 -3.96 -1.79 -39.13
CA VAL A 372 -2.79 -2.13 -38.32
C VAL A 372 -2.40 -3.60 -38.48
N GLU A 373 -3.37 -4.52 -38.53
CA GLU A 373 -3.12 -5.95 -38.78
C GLU A 373 -2.44 -6.21 -40.13
N LYS A 374 -2.82 -5.47 -41.18
CA LYS A 374 -2.24 -5.62 -42.52
C LYS A 374 -0.83 -5.07 -42.63
N ASN A 375 -0.48 -4.04 -41.86
CA ASN A 375 0.84 -3.43 -41.90
C ASN A 375 1.31 -2.97 -40.51
N PRO A 376 1.65 -3.92 -39.61
CA PRO A 376 1.93 -3.61 -38.22
C PRO A 376 3.20 -2.76 -38.04
N GLU A 377 4.21 -2.93 -38.90
CA GLU A 377 5.47 -2.18 -38.84
C GLU A 377 5.27 -0.69 -39.14
N HIS A 378 4.51 -0.38 -40.19
CA HIS A 378 4.23 0.99 -40.59
C HIS A 378 3.48 1.75 -39.48
N PHE A 379 2.36 1.19 -39.02
CA PHE A 379 1.53 1.84 -38.00
C PHE A 379 2.21 1.88 -36.63
N ALA A 380 3.01 0.87 -36.26
CA ALA A 380 3.80 0.93 -35.03
C ALA A 380 4.84 2.06 -35.06
N ARG A 381 5.45 2.31 -36.22
CA ARG A 381 6.42 3.41 -36.41
C ARG A 381 5.73 4.77 -36.42
N GLU A 382 4.66 4.92 -37.19
CA GLU A 382 3.92 6.17 -37.38
C GLU A 382 3.23 6.64 -36.09
N LEU A 383 2.52 5.73 -35.41
CA LEU A 383 1.77 6.05 -34.19
C LEU A 383 2.61 5.91 -32.92
N GLY A 384 3.84 5.40 -33.03
CA GLY A 384 4.71 5.12 -31.88
C GLY A 384 4.09 4.11 -30.91
N LEU A 385 3.56 3.00 -31.43
CA LEU A 385 2.91 1.97 -30.62
C LEU A 385 3.93 1.16 -29.82
N GLU A 386 3.64 0.95 -28.55
CA GLU A 386 4.37 0.04 -27.69
C GLU A 386 3.92 -1.41 -27.91
N GLN A 387 4.68 -2.38 -27.41
CA GLN A 387 4.41 -3.80 -27.64
C GLN A 387 2.97 -4.19 -27.25
N GLU A 388 2.48 -3.76 -26.10
CA GLU A 388 1.15 -4.11 -25.60
C GLU A 388 0.01 -3.42 -26.39
N GLU A 389 0.31 -2.28 -26.99
CA GLU A 389 -0.62 -1.51 -27.82
C GLU A 389 -0.72 -2.08 -29.24
N LEU A 390 0.39 -2.56 -29.78
CA LEU A 390 0.39 -3.29 -31.05
C LEU A 390 -0.28 -4.66 -30.90
N GLU A 391 -0.03 -5.36 -29.79
CA GLU A 391 -0.73 -6.61 -29.42
C GLU A 391 -2.25 -6.40 -29.30
N PHE A 392 -2.70 -5.23 -28.84
CA PHE A 392 -4.14 -4.90 -28.77
C PHE A 392 -4.83 -4.93 -30.14
N PHE A 393 -4.12 -4.55 -31.21
CA PHE A 393 -4.67 -4.60 -32.57
C PHE A 393 -4.46 -5.95 -33.24
N THR A 394 -3.29 -6.55 -33.11
CA THR A 394 -2.94 -7.77 -33.87
C THR A 394 -3.40 -9.07 -33.22
N GLY A 395 -3.68 -9.05 -31.91
CA GLY A 395 -3.96 -10.26 -31.14
C GLY A 395 -2.78 -11.23 -31.02
N ASP A 396 -1.60 -10.90 -31.58
CA ASP A 396 -0.40 -11.74 -31.55
C ASP A 396 0.78 -11.04 -30.88
N LYS A 397 1.06 -11.50 -29.66
CA LYS A 397 2.17 -11.03 -28.82
C LYS A 397 3.55 -11.23 -29.45
N LYS A 398 3.76 -12.32 -30.20
CA LYS A 398 5.08 -12.64 -30.77
C LYS A 398 5.43 -11.67 -31.90
N THR A 399 4.48 -11.47 -32.81
CA THR A 399 4.62 -10.52 -33.91
C THR A 399 4.78 -9.10 -33.40
N ALA A 400 3.97 -8.68 -32.42
CA ALA A 400 4.08 -7.35 -31.81
C ALA A 400 5.46 -7.10 -31.17
N ALA A 401 6.00 -8.10 -30.44
CA ALA A 401 7.31 -8.01 -29.80
C ALA A 401 8.45 -7.90 -30.82
N ALA A 402 8.39 -8.66 -31.92
CA ALA A 402 9.40 -8.63 -32.97
C ALA A 402 9.45 -7.26 -33.65
N VAL A 403 8.29 -6.75 -34.07
CA VAL A 403 8.15 -5.45 -34.76
C VAL A 403 8.69 -4.31 -33.90
N VAL A 404 8.25 -4.21 -32.64
CA VAL A 404 8.68 -3.12 -31.75
C VAL A 404 10.18 -3.22 -31.42
N LYS A 405 10.73 -4.44 -31.34
CA LYS A 405 12.17 -4.64 -31.11
C LYS A 405 13.02 -4.20 -32.30
N GLU A 406 12.60 -4.51 -33.53
CA GLU A 406 13.30 -4.06 -34.73
C GLU A 406 13.25 -2.53 -34.86
N ILE A 407 12.08 -1.92 -34.66
CA ILE A 407 11.94 -0.44 -34.67
C ILE A 407 12.83 0.21 -33.59
N ALA A 408 12.92 -0.38 -32.40
CA ALA A 408 13.79 0.13 -31.33
C ALA A 408 15.29 -0.03 -31.65
N LYS A 409 15.67 -1.04 -32.44
CA LYS A 409 17.05 -1.25 -32.90
C LYS A 409 17.41 -0.22 -33.98
N GLU A 410 16.53 -0.01 -34.95
CA GLU A 410 16.66 1.02 -36.00
C GLU A 410 16.85 2.41 -35.38
N ARG A 411 15.98 2.81 -34.45
CA ARG A 411 16.10 4.12 -33.75
C ARG A 411 17.44 4.29 -33.03
N LYS A 412 17.96 3.23 -32.40
CA LYS A 412 19.28 3.26 -31.75
C LYS A 412 20.44 3.37 -32.74
N GLU A 413 20.28 2.84 -33.95
CA GLU A 413 21.27 2.95 -35.02
C GLU A 413 21.24 4.35 -35.64
N GLU A 414 20.06 4.95 -35.82
CA GLU A 414 19.86 6.33 -36.25
C GLU A 414 20.43 7.35 -35.25
N GLU A 415 20.16 7.18 -33.95
CA GLU A 415 20.71 8.04 -32.89
C GLU A 415 22.25 7.98 -32.85
N LYS A 416 22.83 6.78 -33.04
CA LYS A 416 24.29 6.61 -33.14
C LYS A 416 24.87 7.23 -34.41
N GLY A 417 24.14 7.20 -35.52
CA GLY A 417 24.49 7.87 -36.77
C GLY A 417 24.52 9.39 -36.61
N TYR A 418 23.46 9.96 -36.05
CA TYR A 418 23.32 11.39 -35.80
C TYR A 418 24.39 11.91 -34.82
N THR A 419 24.70 11.15 -33.77
CA THR A 419 25.76 11.50 -32.80
C THR A 419 27.14 11.51 -33.46
N LYS A 420 27.44 10.55 -34.34
CA LYS A 420 28.71 10.51 -35.10
C LYS A 420 28.82 11.66 -36.11
N GLU A 421 27.72 12.05 -36.74
CA GLU A 421 27.69 13.12 -37.73
C GLU A 421 27.80 14.50 -37.08
N LYS A 422 27.16 14.70 -35.90
CA LYS A 422 27.28 15.91 -35.10
C LYS A 422 28.71 16.11 -34.57
N VAL A 423 29.34 15.04 -34.05
CA VAL A 423 30.75 15.07 -33.63
C VAL A 423 31.68 15.40 -34.81
N LYS A 424 31.46 14.81 -36.00
CA LYS A 424 32.23 15.12 -37.22
C LYS A 424 32.08 16.57 -37.70
N LYS A 425 30.90 17.17 -37.50
CA LYS A 425 30.60 18.54 -37.90
C LYS A 425 31.29 19.54 -36.95
N GLU A 426 31.27 19.27 -35.65
CA GLU A 426 32.03 20.02 -34.64
C GLU A 426 33.54 19.92 -34.87
N THR A 427 34.07 18.74 -35.24
CA THR A 427 35.52 18.60 -35.53
C THR A 427 35.96 19.40 -36.76
N ARG A 428 35.11 19.46 -37.81
CA ARG A 428 35.37 20.22 -39.03
C ARG A 428 35.31 21.74 -38.84
N GLU A 429 34.54 22.22 -37.86
CA GLU A 429 34.48 23.65 -37.52
C GLU A 429 35.70 24.09 -36.70
N THR A 430 36.25 23.23 -35.84
CA THR A 430 37.51 23.50 -35.13
C THR A 430 38.76 23.52 -36.01
N GLU A 431 38.80 22.81 -37.14
CA GLU A 431 39.95 22.78 -38.06
C GLU A 431 40.04 24.00 -39.01
N LYS A 432 39.03 24.88 -39.05
CA LYS A 432 38.97 26.02 -40.00
C LYS A 432 39.28 27.40 -39.42
N SER A 433 39.82 27.50 -38.21
CA SER A 433 40.26 28.79 -37.63
C SER A 433 41.78 28.95 -37.73
N PRO A 434 42.32 29.97 -38.44
CA PRO A 434 43.76 30.20 -38.49
C PRO A 434 44.29 30.79 -37.18
N GLN A 435 45.44 30.27 -36.74
CA GLN A 435 46.20 30.71 -35.57
C GLN A 435 46.55 32.20 -35.62
N GLN A 436 46.19 32.94 -34.56
CA GLN A 436 46.77 34.25 -34.27
C GLN A 436 47.57 34.17 -32.96
N GLN A 437 48.75 34.80 -33.03
CA GLN A 437 49.87 34.70 -32.11
C GLN A 437 49.56 35.21 -30.70
N VAL A 438 50.14 34.50 -29.74
CA VAL A 438 50.28 34.88 -28.33
C VAL A 438 51.17 36.12 -28.21
N ASN A 439 50.65 37.17 -27.59
CA ASN A 439 51.46 38.18 -26.91
C ASN A 439 50.72 38.59 -25.63
N ASP A 440 51.45 38.52 -24.52
CA ASP A 440 51.04 38.83 -23.16
C ASP A 440 51.71 40.17 -22.72
N PRO A 441 51.38 40.79 -21.56
CA PRO A 441 50.42 41.90 -21.47
C PRO A 441 51.00 43.19 -20.83
N ALA A 442 50.30 44.34 -20.93
CA ALA A 442 50.29 45.47 -19.96
C ALA A 442 49.37 46.63 -20.44
N PRO A 443 49.07 47.66 -19.63
CA PRO A 443 48.14 47.68 -18.50
C PRO A 443 46.98 48.69 -18.74
N VAL A 444 45.83 48.48 -18.09
CA VAL A 444 44.68 49.40 -18.15
C VAL A 444 44.81 50.47 -17.05
N THR A 445 44.87 51.74 -17.46
CA THR A 445 44.69 52.92 -16.59
C THR A 445 43.28 53.50 -16.78
N SER A 446 42.56 53.65 -15.65
CA SER A 446 41.67 54.78 -15.23
C SER A 446 41.20 55.80 -16.29
N SER A 447 39.98 56.31 -16.38
CA SER A 447 38.71 56.27 -15.60
C SER A 447 37.58 56.80 -16.55
N PRO A 448 36.49 57.46 -16.11
CA PRO A 448 35.16 56.91 -15.86
C PRO A 448 34.06 57.48 -16.79
N GLY A 449 32.92 56.82 -16.87
CA GLY A 449 31.68 57.37 -17.48
C GLY A 449 30.51 56.49 -17.05
N GLU A 450 29.87 56.86 -15.94
CA GLU A 450 28.57 57.54 -15.89
C GLU A 450 27.39 56.58 -16.05
N GLU A 451 26.79 56.34 -14.88
CA GLU A 451 25.53 55.65 -14.62
C GLU A 451 24.36 56.28 -15.39
N ARG A 452 23.51 55.42 -15.95
CA ARG A 452 22.07 55.66 -16.02
C ARG A 452 21.35 54.38 -15.64
N ASP A 453 20.84 54.38 -14.43
CA ASP A 453 19.80 53.47 -13.96
C ASP A 453 18.48 53.76 -14.71
N ASP A 454 17.82 52.70 -15.18
CA ASP A 454 16.37 52.59 -15.09
C ASP A 454 15.99 51.10 -14.96
N PRO A 455 14.94 50.78 -14.15
CA PRO A 455 14.82 49.49 -13.47
C PRO A 455 14.10 48.42 -14.28
N VAL A 456 14.58 47.17 -14.16
CA VAL A 456 13.90 45.97 -14.65
C VAL A 456 12.79 45.60 -13.67
N GLN A 457 11.54 45.65 -14.14
CA GLN A 457 10.36 45.12 -13.44
C GLN A 457 10.42 43.59 -13.41
N GLU A 458 10.41 43.01 -12.20
CA GLU A 458 10.07 41.60 -11.97
C GLU A 458 8.54 41.44 -11.92
N PRO A 459 7.95 40.42 -12.55
CA PRO A 459 6.53 40.13 -12.40
C PRO A 459 6.26 39.37 -11.10
N ASP A 460 5.53 40.04 -10.22
CA ASP A 460 4.94 39.53 -8.97
C ASP A 460 3.80 38.55 -9.28
N HIS A 461 4.02 37.25 -9.03
CA HIS A 461 2.97 36.23 -9.04
C HIS A 461 2.70 35.73 -7.61
N ALA A 462 2.02 36.57 -6.84
CA ALA A 462 1.35 36.15 -5.61
C ALA A 462 0.16 35.22 -5.92
N GLN A 463 0.31 33.93 -5.61
CA GLN A 463 -0.77 32.96 -5.57
C GLN A 463 -1.70 33.27 -4.39
N LYS A 464 -2.88 33.82 -4.67
CA LYS A 464 -3.98 33.93 -3.69
C LYS A 464 -4.53 32.53 -3.40
N THR A 465 -4.55 32.13 -2.14
CA THR A 465 -5.16 30.87 -1.69
C THR A 465 -6.60 31.12 -1.22
N LEU A 466 -7.41 30.07 -1.30
CA LEU A 466 -8.88 30.07 -1.25
C LEU A 466 -9.48 30.21 0.17
N PHE A 467 -8.78 30.87 1.10
CA PHE A 467 -9.20 30.97 2.51
C PHE A 467 -9.16 32.38 3.12
N ASP A 468 -8.88 33.44 2.35
CA ASP A 468 -8.92 34.83 2.85
C ASP A 468 -10.32 35.45 2.89
N GLY A 469 -11.33 34.67 3.28
CA GLY A 469 -12.68 35.19 3.39
C GLY A 469 -13.69 34.20 3.93
N PHE A 470 -13.49 33.72 5.15
CA PHE A 470 -14.55 33.32 6.09
C PHE A 470 -14.06 33.41 7.53
#